data_AF-A0A2E1WCF1-F1
#
_entry.id   AF-A0A2E1WCF1-F1
#
_cell.length_a   1.000
_cell.length_b   1.000
_cell.length_c   1.000
_cell.angle_alpha   90.00
_cell.angle_beta   90.00
_cell.angle_gamma   90.00
#
_symmetry.space_group_name_H-M   'P 1'
#
loop_
_entity.id
_entity.type
_entity.pdbx_description
1 polymer ?
#
loop_
_entity_poly.entity_id
_entity_poly.type
_entity_poly.pdbx_seq_one_letter_code
_entity_poly.pdbx_strand_id
1 'polypeptide(L)'
;MVIIISFSCSLPERNCDNFHSGKFYSETEVNGVKYKTIFSRDNSNIQVEKFEDKIDSSKVRWVNNCEMILSPLNPNSIKEKKNILIKILSTTDSSYTYEYSYLGENKKLKAQAIRTE
;
A
#
# COMPACT_ATOMS: atom_id res chain seq x y z
N MET A 1 -39.90 -7.06 -26.86
CA MET A 1 -39.06 -5.92 -26.43
C MET A 1 -37.94 -6.49 -25.56
N VAL A 2 -36.74 -6.65 -26.12
CA VAL A 2 -35.60 -7.28 -25.44
C VAL A 2 -34.90 -6.20 -24.60
N ILE A 3 -34.93 -6.34 -23.29
CA ILE A 3 -34.19 -5.48 -22.36
C ILE A 3 -32.75 -6.00 -22.30
N ILE A 4 -31.84 -5.30 -22.96
CA ILE A 4 -30.39 -5.52 -22.84
C ILE A 4 -29.94 -4.74 -21.61
N ILE A 5 -29.68 -5.45 -20.51
CA ILE A 5 -29.03 -4.87 -19.33
C ILE A 5 -27.53 -4.88 -19.63
N SER A 6 -27.01 -3.76 -20.10
CA SER A 6 -25.57 -3.54 -20.24
C SER A 6 -24.94 -3.52 -18.85
N PHE A 7 -24.44 -4.65 -18.36
CA PHE A 7 -23.50 -4.67 -17.25
C PHE A 7 -22.19 -4.05 -17.74
N SER A 8 -22.09 -2.73 -17.66
CA SER A 8 -20.80 -2.04 -17.73
C SER A 8 -20.02 -2.45 -16.48
N CYS A 9 -19.27 -3.53 -16.59
CA CYS A 9 -18.23 -3.88 -15.62
C CYS A 9 -17.18 -2.76 -15.69
N SER A 10 -17.33 -1.74 -14.85
CA SER A 10 -16.35 -0.67 -14.74
C SER A 10 -15.04 -1.31 -14.32
N LEU A 11 -14.04 -1.27 -15.21
CA LEU A 11 -12.68 -1.67 -14.86
C LEU A 11 -12.26 -0.85 -13.63
N PRO A 12 -11.68 -1.49 -12.59
CA PRO A 12 -11.21 -0.75 -11.44
C PRO A 12 -10.21 0.29 -11.90
N GLU A 13 -10.48 1.55 -11.56
CA GLU A 13 -9.57 2.64 -11.86
C GLU A 13 -8.20 2.35 -11.23
N ARG A 14 -7.12 2.61 -11.97
CA ARG A 14 -5.77 2.25 -11.56
C ARG A 14 -4.78 3.32 -11.97
N ASN A 15 -4.92 4.50 -11.37
CA ASN A 15 -4.01 5.62 -11.56
C ASN A 15 -2.99 5.68 -10.42
N CYS A 16 -2.00 4.78 -10.48
CA CYS A 16 -1.06 4.56 -9.38
C CYS A 16 -0.04 5.70 -9.21
N ASP A 17 0.27 6.44 -10.27
CA ASP A 17 1.26 7.52 -10.25
C ASP A 17 0.86 8.64 -9.28
N ASN A 18 -0.45 8.88 -9.12
CA ASN A 18 -0.98 9.82 -8.14
C ASN A 18 -0.64 9.44 -6.69
N PHE A 19 -0.31 8.18 -6.42
CA PHE A 19 -0.05 7.64 -5.08
C PHE A 19 1.44 7.37 -4.80
N HIS A 20 2.34 7.82 -5.68
CA HIS A 20 3.78 7.68 -5.47
C HIS A 20 4.29 8.52 -4.31
N SER A 21 3.65 9.68 -4.08
CA SER A 21 3.94 10.59 -2.98
C SER A 21 2.66 11.09 -2.31
N GLY A 22 2.82 11.57 -1.08
CA GLY A 22 1.73 12.08 -0.26
C GLY A 22 1.71 11.47 1.14
N LYS A 23 0.69 11.86 1.91
CA LYS A 23 0.44 11.33 3.25
C LYS A 23 -0.81 10.48 3.23
N PHE A 24 -0.72 9.34 3.89
CA PHE A 24 -1.75 8.32 3.88
C PHE A 24 -1.92 7.73 5.27
N TYR A 25 -3.09 7.15 5.52
CA TYR A 25 -3.26 6.17 6.57
C TYR A 25 -3.78 4.86 5.98
N SER A 26 -3.32 3.74 6.53
CA SER A 26 -3.89 2.43 6.25
C SER A 26 -4.52 1.87 7.50
N GLU A 27 -5.65 1.19 7.32
CA GLU A 27 -6.26 0.35 8.34
C GLU A 27 -6.12 -1.11 7.94
N THR A 28 -5.58 -1.92 8.84
CA THR A 28 -5.48 -3.37 8.69
C THR A 28 -6.12 -4.04 9.90
N GLU A 29 -6.95 -5.05 9.67
CA GLU A 29 -7.53 -5.85 10.76
C GLU A 29 -6.74 -7.15 10.94
N VAL A 30 -6.22 -7.37 12.16
CA VAL A 30 -5.55 -8.61 12.54
C VAL A 30 -6.24 -9.16 13.78
N ASN A 31 -6.80 -10.37 13.69
CA ASN A 31 -7.52 -11.04 14.78
C ASN A 31 -8.68 -10.18 15.38
N GLY A 32 -9.39 -9.42 14.53
CA GLY A 32 -10.50 -8.56 14.98
C GLY A 32 -10.05 -7.22 15.60
N VAL A 33 -8.74 -6.98 15.72
CA VAL A 33 -8.19 -5.69 16.15
C VAL A 33 -7.81 -4.87 14.93
N LYS A 34 -8.35 -3.65 14.84
CA LYS A 34 -8.01 -2.68 13.80
C LYS A 34 -6.74 -1.94 14.17
N TYR A 35 -5.74 -2.05 13.32
CA TYR A 35 -4.49 -1.32 13.43
C TYR A 35 -4.46 -0.21 12.39
N LYS A 36 -4.06 0.99 12.82
CA LYS A 36 -3.89 2.15 11.96
C LYS A 36 -2.41 2.47 11.81
N THR A 37 -1.96 2.53 10.56
CA THR A 37 -0.61 2.98 10.20
C THR A 37 -0.73 4.31 9.49
N ILE A 38 0.04 5.31 9.90
CA ILE A 38 0.15 6.58 9.17
C ILE A 38 1.49 6.58 8.47
N PHE A 39 1.54 6.89 7.18
CA PHE A 39 2.80 6.95 6.46
C PHE A 39 2.83 8.08 5.44
N SER A 40 4.01 8.62 5.22
CA SER A 40 4.29 9.63 4.21
C SER A 40 5.36 9.13 3.25
N ARG A 41 5.13 9.31 1.96
CA ARG A 41 6.13 9.10 0.91
C ARG A 41 6.50 10.43 0.30
N ASP A 42 7.80 10.69 0.23
CA ASP A 42 8.34 11.84 -0.47
C ASP A 42 8.92 11.45 -1.83
N ASN A 43 9.32 12.45 -2.61
CA ASN A 43 9.95 12.27 -3.91
C ASN A 43 11.41 11.75 -3.81
N SER A 44 11.95 11.58 -2.60
CA SER A 44 13.29 11.03 -2.38
C SER A 44 13.30 9.50 -2.36
N ASN A 45 12.14 8.87 -2.58
CA ASN A 45 11.92 7.43 -2.45
C ASN A 45 12.14 6.92 -1.02
N ILE A 46 11.75 7.73 -0.03
CA ILE A 46 11.70 7.32 1.37
C ILE A 46 10.25 7.33 1.83
N GLN A 47 9.84 6.24 2.47
CA GLN A 47 8.59 6.13 3.21
C GLN A 47 8.91 6.21 4.70
N VAL A 48 8.28 7.15 5.40
CA VAL A 48 8.30 7.20 6.86
C VAL A 48 6.93 6.77 7.34
N GLU A 49 6.87 5.77 8.23
CA GLU A 49 5.62 5.24 8.75
C GLU A 49 5.61 5.20 10.28
N LYS A 50 4.42 5.42 10.85
CA LYS A 50 4.14 5.35 12.27
C LYS A 50 3.09 4.27 12.54
N PHE A 51 3.49 3.24 13.27
CA PHE A 51 2.65 2.12 13.70
C PHE A 51 2.78 1.94 15.22
N GLU A 52 1.66 2.02 15.97
CA GLU A 52 1.63 1.86 17.44
C GLU A 52 2.78 2.60 18.16
N ASP A 53 2.95 3.89 17.83
CA ASP A 53 4.00 4.79 18.33
C ASP A 53 5.45 4.50 17.94
N LYS A 54 5.69 3.44 17.16
CA LYS A 54 6.99 3.21 16.52
C LYS A 54 7.03 3.91 15.17
N ILE A 55 8.09 4.70 14.98
CA ILE A 55 8.41 5.30 13.68
C ILE A 55 9.44 4.42 13.01
N ASP A 56 9.15 3.97 11.81
CA ASP A 56 10.08 3.27 10.93
C ASP A 56 10.27 4.06 9.63
N SER A 57 11.39 3.81 8.96
CA SER A 57 11.72 4.43 7.68
C SER A 57 12.20 3.36 6.71
N SER A 58 11.58 3.34 5.54
CA SER A 58 11.85 2.37 4.48
C SER A 58 12.24 3.08 3.20
N LYS A 59 13.23 2.53 2.49
CA LYS A 59 13.51 2.91 1.12
C LYS A 59 12.45 2.33 0.20
N VAL A 60 11.86 3.16 -0.64
CA VAL A 60 10.89 2.78 -1.66
C VAL A 60 11.64 2.49 -2.96
N ARG A 61 11.32 1.38 -3.63
CA ARG A 61 11.79 1.11 -4.98
C ARG A 61 10.63 0.67 -5.85
N TRP A 62 10.22 1.52 -6.77
CA TRP A 62 9.20 1.18 -7.78
C TRP A 62 9.77 0.17 -8.78
N VAL A 63 9.03 -0.92 -8.98
CA VAL A 63 9.27 -1.93 -10.02
C VAL A 63 8.54 -1.53 -11.30
N ASN A 64 7.35 -0.96 -11.14
CA ASN A 64 6.55 -0.29 -12.16
C ASN A 64 5.62 0.74 -11.48
N ASN A 65 4.73 1.39 -12.22
CA ASN A 65 3.86 2.44 -11.68
C ASN A 65 2.96 1.98 -10.51
N CYS A 66 2.64 0.70 -10.39
CA CYS A 66 1.73 0.17 -9.37
C CYS A 66 2.36 -0.85 -8.42
N GLU A 67 3.64 -1.16 -8.58
CA GLU A 67 4.35 -2.18 -7.79
C GLU A 67 5.62 -1.57 -7.22
N MET A 68 5.82 -1.72 -5.91
CA MET A 68 6.97 -1.19 -5.20
C MET A 68 7.49 -2.16 -4.16
N ILE A 69 8.76 -2.00 -3.82
CA ILE A 69 9.42 -2.72 -2.74
C ILE A 69 9.79 -1.73 -1.65
N LEU A 70 9.38 -2.03 -0.42
CA LEU A 70 9.85 -1.33 0.78
C LEU A 70 11.00 -2.13 1.39
N SER A 71 12.12 -1.44 1.60
CA SER A 71 13.30 -1.98 2.27
C SER A 71 13.57 -1.16 3.53
N PRO A 72 13.43 -1.75 4.74
CA PRO A 72 13.69 -1.04 5.99
C PRO A 72 15.12 -0.48 6.02
N LEU A 73 15.27 0.80 6.41
CA LEU A 73 16.57 1.48 6.44
C LEU A 73 17.42 1.04 7.63
N ASN A 74 16.79 0.83 8.79
CA ASN A 74 17.47 0.48 10.05
C ASN A 74 16.84 -0.77 10.69
N PRO A 75 17.02 -1.97 10.10
CA PRO A 75 16.47 -3.19 10.67
C PRO A 75 17.23 -3.58 11.95
N ASN A 76 16.55 -3.59 13.10
CA ASN A 76 17.13 -4.01 14.38
C ASN A 76 17.14 -5.54 14.54
N SER A 77 16.37 -6.26 13.71
CA SER A 77 16.29 -7.71 13.73
C SER A 77 16.30 -8.33 12.32
N ILE A 78 16.65 -9.62 12.22
CA ILE A 78 16.62 -10.36 10.95
C ILE A 78 15.19 -10.44 10.37
N LYS A 79 14.16 -10.42 11.25
CA LYS A 79 12.76 -10.38 10.83
C LYS A 79 12.41 -9.04 10.16
N GLU A 80 12.95 -7.93 10.67
CA GLU A 80 12.81 -6.59 10.08
C GLU A 80 13.62 -6.40 8.80
N LYS A 81 14.61 -7.26 8.50
CA LYS A 81 15.34 -7.19 7.21
C LYS A 81 14.50 -7.61 6.01
N LYS A 82 13.31 -8.18 6.20
CA LYS A 82 12.50 -8.67 5.10
C LYS A 82 11.88 -7.51 4.33
N ASN A 83 12.25 -7.41 3.05
CA ASN A 83 11.60 -6.49 2.12
C ASN A 83 10.12 -6.80 1.98
N ILE A 84 9.30 -5.76 1.88
CA ILE A 84 7.85 -5.89 1.65
C ILE A 84 7.58 -5.52 0.19
N LEU A 85 6.95 -6.43 -0.55
CA LEU A 85 6.43 -6.16 -1.89
C LEU A 85 5.01 -5.62 -1.74
N ILE A 86 4.73 -4.47 -2.32
CA ILE A 86 3.41 -3.86 -2.36
C ILE A 86 2.96 -3.71 -3.81
N LYS A 87 1.72 -4.09 -4.08
CA LYS A 87 1.07 -3.92 -5.39
C LYS A 87 -0.28 -3.26 -5.23
N ILE A 88 -0.43 -2.09 -5.86
CA ILE A 88 -1.70 -1.37 -5.95
C ILE A 88 -2.62 -2.11 -6.93
N LEU A 89 -3.80 -2.50 -6.44
CA LEU A 89 -4.81 -3.25 -7.17
C LEU A 89 -5.85 -2.33 -7.80
N SER A 90 -6.30 -1.32 -7.06
CA SER A 90 -7.28 -0.34 -7.50
C SER A 90 -7.06 0.99 -6.79
N THR A 91 -7.48 2.07 -7.44
CA THR A 91 -7.43 3.45 -6.94
C THR A 91 -8.81 4.08 -6.99
N THR A 92 -8.96 5.15 -6.23
CA THR A 92 -10.09 6.09 -6.22
C THR A 92 -9.47 7.49 -6.14
N ASP A 93 -10.29 8.55 -6.08
CA ASP A 93 -9.77 9.92 -5.95
C ASP A 93 -8.88 10.13 -4.71
N SER A 94 -9.22 9.48 -3.59
CA SER A 94 -8.56 9.71 -2.30
C SER A 94 -7.97 8.45 -1.67
N SER A 95 -8.15 7.27 -2.25
CA SER A 95 -7.69 6.02 -1.65
C SER A 95 -7.21 5.01 -2.68
N TYR A 96 -6.46 4.02 -2.23
CA TYR A 96 -6.09 2.88 -3.05
C TYR A 96 -6.10 1.58 -2.24
N THR A 97 -6.51 0.49 -2.89
CA THR A 97 -6.41 -0.86 -2.33
C THR A 97 -5.13 -1.49 -2.83
N TYR A 98 -4.38 -2.12 -1.94
CA TYR A 98 -3.13 -2.78 -2.27
C TYR A 98 -3.03 -4.16 -1.64
N GLU A 99 -2.30 -5.04 -2.30
CA GLU A 99 -1.78 -6.26 -1.70
C GLU A 99 -0.35 -6.05 -1.23
N TYR A 100 0.02 -6.71 -0.13
CA TYR A 100 1.37 -6.70 0.39
C TYR A 100 1.79 -8.08 0.89
N SER A 101 3.08 -8.38 0.77
CA SER A 101 3.68 -9.61 1.29
C SER A 101 5.17 -9.38 1.53
N TYR A 102 5.78 -10.24 2.35
CA TYR A 102 7.24 -10.31 2.36
C TYR A 102 7.74 -10.84 1.02
N LEU A 103 8.88 -10.33 0.57
CA LEU A 103 9.51 -10.75 -0.67
C LEU A 103 9.82 -12.26 -0.63
N GLY A 104 9.29 -13.02 -1.59
CA GLY A 104 9.42 -14.47 -1.66
C GLY A 104 8.37 -15.27 -0.88
N GLU A 105 7.45 -14.61 -0.16
CA GLU A 105 6.33 -15.29 0.49
C GLU A 105 5.08 -15.34 -0.43
N ASN A 106 4.39 -16.47 -0.41
CA ASN A 106 3.15 -16.67 -1.19
C ASN A 106 1.92 -16.06 -0.50
N LYS A 107 1.99 -15.83 0.81
CA LYS A 107 0.86 -15.29 1.58
C LYS A 107 0.81 -13.77 1.40
N LYS A 108 -0.16 -13.33 0.60
CA LYS A 108 -0.45 -11.91 0.37
C LYS A 108 -1.62 -11.47 1.24
N LEU A 109 -1.46 -10.33 1.89
CA LEU A 109 -2.51 -9.64 2.63
C LEU A 109 -3.00 -8.46 1.81
N LYS A 110 -4.24 -8.02 2.06
CA LYS A 110 -4.83 -6.86 1.41
C LYS A 110 -5.12 -5.80 2.44
N ALA A 111 -4.91 -4.56 2.07
CA ALA A 111 -5.23 -3.40 2.88
C ALA A 111 -5.68 -2.25 1.99
N GLN A 112 -6.30 -1.25 2.61
CA GLN A 112 -6.64 0.02 1.98
C GLN A 112 -5.79 1.12 2.61
N ALA A 113 -5.33 2.05 1.78
CA ALA A 113 -4.71 3.29 2.20
C ALA A 113 -5.52 4.47 1.69
N ILE A 114 -5.71 5.47 2.55
CA ILE A 114 -6.53 6.66 2.30
C ILE A 114 -5.63 7.89 2.50
N ARG A 115 -5.66 8.80 1.53
CA ARG A 115 -4.92 10.06 1.53
C ARG A 115 -5.47 10.96 2.64
N THR A 116 -4.58 11.56 3.41
CA THR A 116 -4.95 12.48 4.50
C THR A 116 -4.77 13.94 4.12
N GLU A 117 -3.85 14.23 3.20
CA GLU A 117 -3.45 15.58 2.76
C GLU A 117 -3.05 15.56 1.28
#